data_AF-A0A0F7U297-F1
#
_entry.id   AF-A0A0F7U297-F1
#
_cell.length_a   1.000
_cell.length_b   1.000
_cell.length_c   1.000
_cell.angle_alpha   90.00
_cell.angle_beta   90.00
_cell.angle_gamma   90.00
#
_symmetry.space_group_name_H-M   'P 1'
#
loop_
_entity.id
_entity.type
_entity.pdbx_description
1 polymer ?
#
loop_
_entity_poly.entity_id
_entity_poly.type
_entity_poly.pdbx_seq_one_letter_code
_entity_poly.pdbx_strand_id
1 'polypeptide(L)'
;MIPPCDPSILEQNPQFKRLYQNITKNLLDPDGSTRAHAADPARRAVVDDLKQCQLRSAKKRIKEHTLKQVAFTSDNGLSDECRDALILIAIYLETPRFVIDPDTPQDAQSSPHAPDDTLTLLAPTISLFYTHIPALITPFSTILSSTLTTLRALSATADTDPTQTLPAFPTTNHQSRARARDRRVRTSLAPIPPLAAQLRKRVDALRNLQLSELPAARRELAATAAQLMSVRAEVLERMVVVLERAKHGALARAVRARAEHLAVVAQGIEGKVEVLKLETAAALYTPETLDALEKYRVHLRDTTARLDERQAVAVEELKQYHIEESGVDGDGGALVEIASRYGDLLREVENVRMEIARLGE
;
A
#
# COMPACT_ATOMS: atom_id res chain seq x y z
N MET A 1 25.44 -18.20 23.21
CA MET A 1 26.73 -18.34 23.91
C MET A 1 26.53 -19.09 25.21
N ILE A 2 27.36 -20.10 25.50
CA ILE A 2 27.35 -20.78 26.79
C ILE A 2 28.07 -19.88 27.80
N PRO A 3 27.45 -19.49 28.91
CA PRO A 3 28.10 -18.65 29.91
C PRO A 3 29.31 -19.39 30.52
N PRO A 4 30.43 -18.69 30.79
CA PRO A 4 31.59 -19.30 31.42
C PRO A 4 31.21 -19.86 32.79
N CYS A 5 31.43 -21.16 32.99
CA CYS A 5 31.16 -21.83 34.27
C CYS A 5 32.30 -21.62 35.28
N ASP A 6 31.95 -21.49 36.55
CA ASP A 6 32.91 -21.35 37.63
C ASP A 6 33.83 -22.58 37.76
N PRO A 7 35.15 -22.38 37.94
CA PRO A 7 36.13 -23.47 37.97
C PRO A 7 35.92 -24.42 39.16
N SER A 8 35.35 -23.94 40.27
CA SER A 8 35.02 -24.74 41.46
C SER A 8 33.94 -25.79 41.19
N ILE A 9 32.95 -25.48 40.36
CA ILE A 9 31.86 -26.40 39.98
C ILE A 9 32.38 -27.49 39.04
N LEU A 10 33.32 -27.14 38.16
CA LEU A 10 33.99 -28.08 37.27
C LEU A 10 34.92 -29.05 38.03
N GLU A 11 35.49 -28.63 39.14
CA GLU A 11 36.33 -29.49 39.98
C GLU A 11 35.51 -30.44 40.87
N GLN A 12 34.36 -30.00 41.38
CA GLN A 12 33.47 -30.81 42.21
C GLN A 12 32.73 -31.90 41.41
N ASN A 13 32.48 -31.69 40.12
CA ASN A 13 31.80 -32.66 39.26
C ASN A 13 32.64 -33.01 38.00
N PRO A 14 33.48 -34.05 38.07
CA PRO A 14 34.37 -34.41 36.96
C PRO A 14 33.64 -34.92 35.73
N GLN A 15 32.42 -35.48 35.88
CA GLN A 15 31.59 -35.91 34.76
C GLN A 15 31.03 -34.69 34.00
N PHE A 16 30.55 -33.68 34.73
CA PHE A 16 30.10 -32.42 34.15
C PHE A 16 31.24 -31.67 33.46
N LYS A 17 32.45 -31.66 34.04
CA LYS A 17 33.64 -31.06 33.42
C LYS A 17 33.96 -31.67 32.06
N ARG A 18 33.88 -33.01 31.94
CA ARG A 18 34.09 -33.71 30.65
C ARG A 18 33.00 -33.36 29.64
N LEU A 19 31.74 -33.32 30.06
CA LEU A 19 30.62 -32.94 29.20
C LEU A 19 30.76 -31.49 28.71
N TYR A 20 30.99 -30.55 29.62
CA TYR A 20 31.18 -29.14 29.31
C TYR A 20 32.37 -28.91 28.35
N GLN A 21 33.50 -29.58 28.60
CA GLN A 21 34.65 -29.53 27.70
C GLN A 21 34.36 -30.15 26.33
N ASN A 22 33.63 -31.26 26.26
CA ASN A 22 33.25 -31.88 24.99
C ASN A 22 32.28 -30.99 24.20
N ILE A 23 31.29 -30.39 24.86
CA ILE A 23 30.32 -29.50 24.23
C ILE A 23 31.01 -28.23 23.71
N THR A 24 31.88 -27.61 24.51
CA THR A 24 32.56 -26.35 24.14
C THR A 24 33.71 -26.53 23.15
N LYS A 25 34.43 -27.66 23.17
CA LYS A 25 35.56 -27.90 22.27
C LYS A 25 35.18 -28.64 21.00
N ASN A 26 34.31 -29.65 21.08
CA ASN A 26 34.06 -30.56 19.96
C ASN A 26 32.73 -30.29 19.25
N LEU A 27 31.69 -29.85 19.97
CA LEU A 27 30.34 -29.80 19.42
C LEU A 27 29.90 -28.39 19.01
N LEU A 28 30.25 -27.35 19.78
CA LEU A 28 29.79 -25.98 19.56
C LEU A 28 30.94 -25.01 19.27
N ASP A 29 30.65 -24.02 18.44
CA ASP A 29 31.45 -22.82 18.25
C ASP A 29 31.21 -21.83 19.41
N PRO A 30 32.10 -20.83 19.63
CA PRO A 30 31.92 -19.82 20.67
C PRO A 30 30.52 -19.17 20.64
N ASP A 31 29.97 -18.95 19.44
CA ASP A 31 28.66 -18.30 19.24
C ASP A 31 27.47 -19.23 19.61
N GLY A 32 27.73 -20.52 19.86
CA GLY A 32 26.72 -21.52 20.20
C GLY A 32 26.15 -22.27 19.00
N SER A 33 26.71 -22.11 17.80
CA SER A 33 26.38 -22.93 16.63
C SER A 33 27.06 -24.30 16.68
N THR A 34 26.41 -25.33 16.15
CA THR A 34 26.99 -26.68 16.08
C THR A 34 28.05 -26.77 14.99
N ARG A 35 29.27 -27.21 15.36
CA ARG A 35 30.40 -27.44 14.45
C ARG A 35 30.09 -28.47 13.37
N ALA A 36 29.25 -29.47 13.67
CA ALA A 36 28.79 -30.47 12.71
C ALA A 36 28.08 -29.83 11.51
N HIS A 37 27.27 -28.79 11.75
CA HIS A 37 26.59 -28.06 10.68
C HIS A 37 27.53 -27.14 9.90
N ALA A 38 28.67 -26.75 10.49
CA ALA A 38 29.71 -26.03 9.77
C ALA A 38 30.58 -26.97 8.92
N ALA A 39 30.56 -28.28 9.14
CA ALA A 39 31.29 -29.29 8.36
C ALA A 39 30.48 -29.84 7.16
N ASP A 40 29.15 -29.71 7.20
CA ASP A 40 28.25 -30.17 6.14
C ASP A 40 28.42 -29.33 4.84
N PRO A 41 28.87 -29.94 3.72
CA PRO A 41 29.07 -29.22 2.47
C PRO A 41 27.76 -28.65 1.89
N ALA A 42 26.62 -29.31 2.10
CA ALA A 42 25.33 -28.84 1.60
C ALA A 42 24.91 -27.53 2.29
N ARG A 43 25.14 -27.45 3.60
CA ARG A 43 24.83 -26.23 4.37
C ARG A 43 25.82 -25.10 4.10
N ARG A 44 27.10 -25.40 3.88
CA ARG A 44 28.09 -24.40 3.44
C ARG A 44 27.67 -23.74 2.14
N ALA A 45 27.23 -24.52 1.16
CA ALA A 45 26.71 -23.99 -0.11
C ALA A 45 25.54 -23.02 0.12
N VAL A 46 24.56 -23.39 0.94
CA VAL A 46 23.42 -22.52 1.29
C VAL A 46 23.85 -21.24 2.01
N VAL A 47 24.84 -21.33 2.92
CA VAL A 47 25.37 -20.14 3.61
C VAL A 47 26.11 -19.22 2.64
N ASP A 48 26.85 -19.76 1.70
CA ASP A 48 27.55 -18.96 0.68
C ASP A 48 26.56 -18.34 -0.31
N ASP A 49 25.50 -19.04 -0.68
CA ASP A 49 24.37 -18.49 -1.46
C ASP A 49 23.67 -17.37 -0.70
N LEU A 50 23.42 -17.55 0.61
CA LEU A 50 22.85 -16.53 1.47
C LEU A 50 23.76 -15.31 1.53
N LYS A 51 25.07 -15.48 1.74
CA LYS A 51 26.04 -14.37 1.71
C LYS A 51 26.02 -13.68 0.35
N GLN A 52 25.91 -14.41 -0.75
CA GLN A 52 25.83 -13.84 -2.08
C GLN A 52 24.55 -13.02 -2.26
N CYS A 53 23.41 -13.52 -1.78
CA CYS A 53 22.14 -12.81 -1.77
C CYS A 53 22.19 -11.55 -0.90
N GLN A 54 22.76 -11.64 0.30
CA GLN A 54 22.96 -10.49 1.19
C GLN A 54 23.90 -9.46 0.55
N LEU A 55 25.00 -9.89 -0.07
CA LEU A 55 25.92 -9.01 -0.79
C LEU A 55 25.23 -8.32 -1.96
N ARG A 56 24.43 -9.04 -2.74
CA ARG A 56 23.62 -8.46 -3.84
C ARG A 56 22.64 -7.42 -3.29
N SER A 57 21.92 -7.74 -2.21
CA SER A 57 20.98 -6.82 -1.58
C SER A 57 21.67 -5.59 -0.99
N ALA A 58 22.81 -5.75 -0.34
CA ALA A 58 23.60 -4.65 0.22
C ALA A 58 24.13 -3.76 -0.91
N LYS A 59 24.69 -4.34 -1.98
CA LYS A 59 25.12 -3.59 -3.17
C LYS A 59 23.97 -2.80 -3.80
N LYS A 60 22.79 -3.40 -3.91
CA LYS A 60 21.59 -2.74 -4.43
C LYS A 60 21.21 -1.54 -3.55
N ARG A 61 21.12 -1.74 -2.23
CA ARG A 61 20.77 -0.67 -1.27
C ARG A 61 21.78 0.47 -1.25
N ILE A 62 23.08 0.16 -1.31
CA ILE A 62 24.13 1.19 -1.40
C ILE A 62 23.93 2.01 -2.68
N LYS A 63 23.71 1.35 -3.82
CA LYS A 63 23.49 2.06 -5.09
C LYS A 63 22.26 2.95 -5.05
N GLU A 64 21.13 2.44 -4.55
CA GLU A 64 19.89 3.21 -4.38
C GLU A 64 20.08 4.40 -3.46
N HIS A 65 20.76 4.21 -2.33
CA HIS A 65 21.01 5.28 -1.38
C HIS A 65 21.94 6.37 -1.95
N THR A 66 23.04 5.97 -2.60
CA THR A 66 23.92 6.91 -3.27
C THR A 66 23.21 7.64 -4.41
N LEU A 67 22.36 6.95 -5.19
CA LEU A 67 21.56 7.56 -6.25
C LEU A 67 20.63 8.64 -5.70
N LYS A 68 19.95 8.37 -4.58
CA LYS A 68 19.11 9.36 -3.88
C LYS A 68 19.92 10.55 -3.41
N GLN A 69 21.07 10.30 -2.78
CA GLN A 69 21.93 11.38 -2.32
C GLN A 69 22.35 12.26 -3.50
N VAL A 70 22.71 11.68 -4.64
CA VAL A 70 23.02 12.43 -5.88
C VAL A 70 21.81 13.20 -6.41
N ALA A 71 20.61 12.60 -6.36
CA ALA A 71 19.39 13.21 -6.87
C ALA A 71 18.95 14.43 -6.04
N PHE A 72 19.18 14.40 -4.72
CA PHE A 72 18.73 15.43 -3.77
C PHE A 72 19.83 16.40 -3.32
N THR A 73 21.10 16.20 -3.67
CA THR A 73 22.16 17.20 -3.42
C THR A 73 22.28 18.18 -4.59
N SER A 74 22.08 19.47 -4.30
CA SER A 74 22.09 20.55 -5.29
C SER A 74 23.48 20.87 -5.87
N ASP A 75 24.56 20.38 -5.25
CA ASP A 75 25.93 20.83 -5.50
C ASP A 75 26.74 19.94 -6.47
N ASN A 76 26.08 19.01 -7.16
CA ASN A 76 26.76 18.00 -7.98
C ASN A 76 27.14 18.47 -9.40
N GLY A 77 26.82 19.72 -9.77
CA GLY A 77 27.08 20.26 -11.11
C GLY A 77 26.32 19.54 -12.23
N LEU A 78 25.23 18.83 -11.90
CA LEU A 78 24.38 18.11 -12.85
C LEU A 78 23.37 19.06 -13.47
N SER A 79 23.04 18.84 -14.76
CA SER A 79 21.94 19.55 -15.43
C SER A 79 20.61 19.26 -14.71
N ASP A 80 19.73 20.25 -14.65
CA ASP A 80 18.41 20.13 -14.02
C ASP A 80 17.59 18.98 -14.65
N GLU A 81 17.69 18.77 -15.96
CA GLU A 81 17.03 17.67 -16.68
C GLU A 81 17.52 16.28 -16.23
N CYS A 82 18.82 16.15 -15.97
CA CYS A 82 19.38 14.91 -15.42
C CYS A 82 18.89 14.69 -14.00
N ARG A 83 18.83 15.76 -13.20
CA ARG A 83 18.38 15.69 -11.81
C ARG A 83 16.92 15.26 -11.72
N ASP A 84 16.05 15.81 -12.56
CA ASP A 84 14.62 15.48 -12.56
C ASP A 84 14.38 14.01 -12.94
N ALA A 85 15.11 13.49 -13.93
CA ALA A 85 15.06 12.07 -14.28
C ALA A 85 15.59 11.16 -13.16
N LEU A 86 16.66 11.57 -12.46
CA LEU A 86 17.18 10.84 -11.31
C LEU A 86 16.19 10.82 -10.15
N ILE A 87 15.52 11.94 -9.88
CA ILE A 87 14.49 12.04 -8.83
C ILE A 87 13.34 11.09 -9.16
N LEU A 88 12.85 11.08 -10.39
CA LEU A 88 11.77 10.19 -10.81
C LEU A 88 12.15 8.71 -10.65
N ILE A 89 13.36 8.33 -11.09
CA ILE A 89 13.88 6.97 -10.96
C ILE A 89 14.10 6.59 -9.49
N ALA A 90 14.64 7.49 -8.67
CA ALA A 90 14.87 7.25 -7.25
C ALA A 90 13.55 7.04 -6.48
N ILE A 91 12.51 7.80 -6.80
CA ILE A 91 11.16 7.65 -6.24
C ILE A 91 10.53 6.32 -6.67
N TYR A 92 10.67 5.94 -7.94
CA TYR A 92 10.17 4.66 -8.44
C TYR A 92 10.84 3.47 -7.72
N LEU A 93 12.16 3.52 -7.52
CA LEU A 93 12.91 2.46 -6.82
C LEU A 93 12.56 2.35 -5.33
N GLU A 94 12.11 3.42 -4.70
CA GLU A 94 11.68 3.45 -3.30
C GLU A 94 10.22 2.99 -3.10
N THR A 95 9.40 3.10 -4.14
CA THR A 95 8.00 2.69 -4.07
C THR A 95 7.92 1.16 -3.95
N PRO A 96 7.44 0.61 -2.82
CA PRO A 96 7.33 -0.83 -2.66
C PRO A 96 6.33 -1.36 -3.70
N ARG A 97 6.70 -2.43 -4.41
CA ARG A 97 5.89 -3.05 -5.47
C ARG A 97 4.46 -3.42 -5.05
N PHE A 98 4.22 -3.53 -3.74
CA PHE A 98 2.91 -3.80 -3.14
C PHE A 98 1.92 -2.62 -3.22
N VAL A 99 2.38 -1.37 -3.40
CA VAL A 99 1.50 -0.19 -3.46
C VAL A 99 0.91 0.03 -4.87
N ILE A 100 1.42 -0.70 -5.87
CA ILE A 100 0.92 -0.64 -7.25
C ILE A 100 -0.35 -1.53 -7.42
N ASP A 101 -0.59 -2.47 -6.50
CA ASP A 101 -1.80 -3.32 -6.46
C ASP A 101 -2.49 -3.26 -5.08
N PRO A 102 -3.41 -2.31 -4.84
CA PRO A 102 -4.31 -2.39 -3.69
C PRO A 102 -5.49 -3.36 -3.91
N ASP A 103 -5.77 -3.79 -5.15
CA ASP A 103 -6.98 -4.53 -5.51
C ASP A 103 -6.70 -5.79 -6.35
N THR A 104 -6.09 -6.82 -5.76
CA THR A 104 -6.26 -8.19 -6.29
C THR A 104 -6.37 -9.20 -5.15
N PRO A 105 -7.58 -9.75 -4.90
CA PRO A 105 -7.71 -11.04 -4.25
C PRO A 105 -6.92 -12.07 -5.07
N GLN A 106 -6.27 -12.96 -4.36
CA GLN A 106 -5.40 -14.01 -4.88
C GLN A 106 -6.21 -15.09 -5.63
N ASP A 107 -6.75 -14.76 -6.80
CA ASP A 107 -7.36 -15.72 -7.72
C ASP A 107 -6.43 -15.93 -8.91
N ALA A 108 -5.96 -17.17 -9.03
CA ALA A 108 -4.82 -17.58 -9.84
C ALA A 108 -5.06 -17.59 -11.37
N GLN A 109 -6.08 -16.92 -11.91
CA GLN A 109 -6.43 -17.05 -13.33
C GLN A 109 -7.12 -15.81 -13.92
N SER A 110 -6.39 -14.70 -14.14
CA SER A 110 -6.74 -13.70 -15.17
C SER A 110 -5.61 -12.69 -15.45
N SER A 111 -5.16 -12.67 -16.72
CA SER A 111 -4.45 -11.61 -17.49
C SER A 111 -3.20 -10.90 -16.91
N PRO A 112 -2.07 -10.84 -17.67
CA PRO A 112 -0.84 -10.14 -17.28
C PRO A 112 -0.81 -8.67 -17.78
N HIS A 113 -1.76 -7.83 -17.38
CA HIS A 113 -1.80 -6.42 -17.82
C HIS A 113 -1.86 -5.45 -16.64
N ALA A 114 -0.66 -5.05 -16.17
CA ALA A 114 -0.41 -3.87 -15.33
C ALA A 114 1.09 -3.49 -15.16
N PRO A 115 2.10 -4.38 -15.26
CA PRO A 115 3.49 -3.95 -15.05
C PRO A 115 4.07 -3.21 -16.28
N ASP A 116 3.59 -3.54 -17.48
CA ASP A 116 4.14 -3.05 -18.73
C ASP A 116 3.82 -1.58 -18.97
N ASP A 117 2.64 -1.08 -18.58
CA ASP A 117 2.26 0.32 -18.81
C ASP A 117 3.16 1.29 -18.03
N THR A 118 3.50 0.97 -16.78
CA THR A 118 4.39 1.82 -15.96
C THR A 118 5.82 1.83 -16.48
N LEU A 119 6.32 0.68 -16.95
CA LEU A 119 7.65 0.58 -17.57
C LEU A 119 7.69 1.26 -18.95
N THR A 120 6.58 1.23 -19.69
CA THR A 120 6.43 1.94 -20.97
C THR A 120 6.41 3.45 -20.75
N LEU A 121 5.76 3.93 -19.68
CA LEU A 121 5.79 5.35 -19.28
C LEU A 121 7.18 5.80 -18.78
N LEU A 122 7.92 4.92 -18.11
CA LEU A 122 9.27 5.22 -17.63
C LEU A 122 10.34 5.07 -18.72
N ALA A 123 10.06 4.39 -19.84
CA ALA A 123 11.03 4.10 -20.89
C ALA A 123 11.80 5.34 -21.42
N PRO A 124 11.16 6.50 -21.66
CA PRO A 124 11.88 7.71 -22.07
C PRO A 124 12.85 8.19 -20.98
N THR A 125 12.42 8.18 -19.72
CA THR A 125 13.26 8.62 -18.59
C THR A 125 14.42 7.67 -18.31
N ILE A 126 14.21 6.37 -18.55
CA ILE A 126 15.26 5.35 -18.48
C ILE A 126 16.29 5.57 -19.58
N SER A 127 15.87 5.85 -20.82
CA SER A 127 16.80 6.17 -21.91
C SER A 127 17.62 7.43 -21.63
N LEU A 128 16.99 8.47 -21.09
CA LEU A 128 17.65 9.71 -20.69
C LEU A 128 18.64 9.48 -19.53
N PHE A 129 18.29 8.61 -18.58
CA PHE A 129 19.24 8.19 -17.55
C PHE A 129 20.48 7.50 -18.15
N TYR A 130 20.29 6.57 -19.08
CA TYR A 130 21.41 5.87 -19.74
C TYR A 130 22.33 6.82 -20.50
N THR A 131 21.80 7.86 -21.14
CA THR A 131 22.63 8.87 -21.82
C THR A 131 23.45 9.72 -20.84
N HIS A 132 22.94 9.93 -19.61
CA HIS A 132 23.62 10.74 -18.61
C HIS A 132 24.48 9.95 -17.60
N ILE A 133 24.54 8.61 -17.69
CA ILE A 133 25.41 7.78 -16.85
C ILE A 133 26.85 8.32 -16.76
N PRO A 134 27.53 8.71 -17.85
CA PRO A 134 28.90 9.19 -17.78
C PRO A 134 29.08 10.42 -16.87
N ALA A 135 28.10 11.34 -16.87
CA ALA A 135 28.11 12.52 -16.02
C ALA A 135 27.89 12.18 -14.53
N LEU A 136 27.22 11.07 -14.24
CA LEU A 136 26.93 10.60 -12.88
C LEU A 136 28.09 9.87 -12.22
N ILE A 137 29.05 9.35 -12.99
CA ILE A 137 30.17 8.55 -12.45
C ILE A 137 30.96 9.36 -11.43
N THR A 138 31.31 10.61 -11.77
CA THR A 138 32.11 11.48 -10.89
C THR A 138 31.41 11.78 -9.56
N PRO A 139 30.19 12.35 -9.50
CA PRO A 139 29.51 12.61 -8.22
C PRO A 139 29.20 11.33 -7.44
N PHE A 140 28.91 10.22 -8.12
CA PHE A 140 28.69 8.95 -7.44
C PHE A 140 29.97 8.44 -6.76
N SER A 141 31.13 8.57 -7.43
CA SER A 141 32.43 8.15 -6.87
C SER A 141 32.90 9.04 -5.71
N THR A 142 32.60 10.35 -5.73
CA THR A 142 32.98 11.27 -4.64
C THR A 142 32.17 10.98 -3.38
N ILE A 143 30.88 10.66 -3.51
CA ILE A 143 30.03 10.27 -2.38
C ILE A 143 30.44 8.90 -1.82
N LEU A 144 30.76 7.93 -2.68
CA LEU A 144 31.25 6.63 -2.19
C LEU A 144 32.61 6.73 -1.51
N SER A 145 33.50 7.58 -2.02
CA SER A 145 34.80 7.79 -1.37
C SER A 145 34.68 8.56 -0.06
N SER A 146 33.78 9.54 0.05
CA SER A 146 33.53 10.26 1.31
C SER A 146 32.86 9.39 2.37
N THR A 147 31.92 8.53 1.98
CA THR A 147 31.34 7.52 2.88
C THR A 147 32.37 6.48 3.33
N LEU A 148 33.31 6.09 2.47
CA LEU A 148 34.42 5.22 2.86
C LEU A 148 35.37 5.93 3.83
N THR A 149 35.77 7.18 3.57
CA THR A 149 36.68 7.92 4.47
C THR A 149 36.04 8.15 5.85
N THR A 150 34.75 8.45 5.91
CA THR A 150 34.02 8.57 7.18
C THR A 150 33.94 7.25 7.92
N LEU A 151 33.63 6.13 7.24
CA LEU A 151 33.67 4.80 7.87
C LEU A 151 35.07 4.43 8.36
N ARG A 152 36.12 4.78 7.61
CA ARG A 152 37.52 4.56 8.02
C ARG A 152 37.89 5.40 9.24
N ALA A 153 37.41 6.64 9.32
CA ALA A 153 37.62 7.49 10.49
C ALA A 153 36.92 6.90 11.73
N LEU A 154 35.68 6.41 11.58
CA LEU A 154 34.93 5.77 12.67
C LEU A 154 35.56 4.44 13.12
N SER A 155 36.14 3.66 12.20
CA SER A 155 36.86 2.44 12.57
C SER A 155 38.19 2.73 13.24
N ALA A 156 38.91 3.78 12.83
CA ALA A 156 40.18 4.16 13.42
C ALA A 156 40.03 4.69 14.86
N THR A 157 38.87 5.25 15.22
CA THR A 157 38.57 5.69 16.59
C THR A 157 38.22 4.55 17.56
N ALA A 158 37.96 3.33 17.06
CA ALA A 158 37.60 2.19 17.91
C ALA A 158 38.82 1.45 18.48
N ASP A 159 39.98 1.53 17.83
CA ASP A 159 41.19 0.77 18.19
C ASP A 159 42.37 1.65 18.67
N THR A 160 42.16 2.94 18.95
CA THR A 160 43.24 3.78 19.51
C THR A 160 43.35 3.64 21.03
N ASP A 161 44.19 2.69 21.45
CA ASP A 161 44.92 2.80 22.71
C ASP A 161 45.51 4.22 22.86
N PRO A 162 45.34 4.90 24.01
CA PRO A 162 45.71 6.30 24.18
C PRO A 162 47.21 6.47 24.47
N THR A 163 48.07 6.05 23.55
CA THR A 163 49.48 6.48 23.52
C THR A 163 49.99 6.50 22.10
N GLN A 164 49.84 7.64 21.42
CA GLN A 164 50.84 8.30 20.56
C GLN A 164 50.16 9.35 19.66
N THR A 165 50.01 10.55 20.21
CA THR A 165 49.81 11.77 19.43
C THR A 165 51.17 12.34 19.03
N LEU A 166 51.54 12.28 17.75
CA LEU A 166 52.32 13.34 17.10
C LEU A 166 51.84 13.52 15.65
N PRO A 167 51.66 14.77 15.17
CA PRO A 167 51.12 15.06 13.85
C PRO A 167 52.20 15.01 12.76
N ALA A 168 51.89 14.38 11.63
CA ALA A 168 52.73 14.39 10.44
C ALA A 168 52.20 15.39 9.41
N PHE A 169 53.00 16.41 9.09
CA PHE A 169 52.94 17.16 7.84
C PHE A 169 54.07 16.68 6.89
N PRO A 170 53.97 16.92 5.58
CA PRO A 170 54.47 16.02 4.55
C PRO A 170 55.87 16.40 4.05
N THR A 171 56.71 15.42 3.73
CA THR A 171 57.85 15.64 2.84
C THR A 171 58.18 14.42 1.98
N THR A 172 58.30 14.73 0.71
CA THR A 172 58.75 13.98 -0.47
C THR A 172 60.12 13.28 -0.29
N ASN A 173 60.23 12.09 -0.90
CA ASN A 173 61.40 11.33 -1.40
C ASN A 173 62.80 11.56 -0.81
N HIS A 174 63.49 10.48 -0.40
CA HIS A 174 64.59 9.85 -1.14
C HIS A 174 65.28 8.73 -0.32
N GLN A 175 65.32 7.54 -0.93
CA GLN A 175 66.46 6.61 -1.06
C GLN A 175 67.37 6.26 0.15
N SER A 176 67.28 4.98 0.53
CA SER A 176 68.37 4.00 0.70
C SER A 176 69.55 4.24 1.67
N ARG A 177 69.59 3.33 2.66
CA ARG A 177 70.75 2.46 3.00
C ARG A 177 71.98 3.14 3.62
N ALA A 178 72.23 2.88 4.90
CA ALA A 178 73.45 2.20 5.37
C ALA A 178 73.43 1.97 6.88
N ARG A 179 73.77 0.72 7.25
CA ARG A 179 74.25 0.34 8.57
C ARG A 179 75.56 1.05 8.85
N ALA A 180 75.67 1.72 9.99
CA ALA A 180 76.96 1.96 10.62
C ALA A 180 76.79 1.86 12.13
N ARG A 181 77.59 0.96 12.70
CA ARG A 181 77.73 0.72 14.13
C ARG A 181 78.24 2.00 14.78
N ASP A 182 77.61 2.41 15.88
CA ASP A 182 78.32 3.16 16.90
C ASP A 182 78.04 2.58 18.28
N ARG A 183 79.06 1.86 18.77
CA ARG A 183 79.23 1.51 20.18
C ARG A 183 79.48 2.82 20.92
N ARG A 184 78.46 3.37 21.57
CA ARG A 184 78.65 4.21 22.75
C ARG A 184 77.77 3.68 23.87
N VAL A 185 78.43 2.91 24.73
CA VAL A 185 78.01 2.68 26.11
C VAL A 185 77.81 4.05 26.74
N ARG A 186 76.55 4.44 26.93
CA ARG A 186 76.15 5.52 27.85
C ARG A 186 75.46 4.84 29.03
N THR A 187 76.25 4.50 30.03
CA THR A 187 75.76 4.37 31.40
C THR A 187 75.45 5.77 31.93
N SER A 188 74.33 6.35 31.50
CA SER A 188 73.69 7.42 32.29
C SER A 188 72.58 6.76 33.08
N LEU A 189 72.91 6.37 34.30
CA LEU A 189 71.95 5.95 35.31
C LEU A 189 71.09 7.18 35.64
N ALA A 190 69.99 7.38 34.90
CA ALA A 190 68.94 8.27 35.36
C ALA A 190 68.38 7.67 36.67
N PRO A 191 68.15 8.47 37.73
CA PRO A 191 67.62 7.95 38.97
C PRO A 191 66.26 7.32 38.67
N ILE A 192 66.16 5.99 38.80
CA ILE A 192 64.89 5.28 38.69
C ILE A 192 64.02 5.84 39.83
N PRO A 193 62.96 6.61 39.55
CA PRO A 193 62.10 7.10 40.61
C PRO A 193 61.50 5.88 41.33
N PRO A 194 61.36 5.92 42.66
CA PRO A 194 60.89 4.76 43.41
C PRO A 194 59.53 4.32 42.87
N LEU A 195 59.38 3.02 42.58
CA LEU A 195 58.18 2.41 41.99
C LEU A 195 56.89 2.85 42.72
N ALA A 196 56.97 3.07 44.02
CA ALA A 196 55.88 3.58 44.86
C ALA A 196 55.38 4.97 44.43
N ALA A 197 56.26 5.88 44.00
CA ALA A 197 55.88 7.21 43.53
C ALA A 197 55.22 7.16 42.15
N GLN A 198 55.67 6.26 41.27
CA GLN A 198 55.03 6.01 39.97
C GLN A 198 53.65 5.35 40.13
N LEU A 199 53.52 4.39 41.05
CA LEU A 199 52.24 3.75 41.38
C LEU A 199 51.26 4.76 41.96
N ARG A 200 51.67 5.61 42.91
CA ARG A 200 50.81 6.67 43.46
C ARG A 200 50.32 7.61 42.37
N LYS A 201 51.22 8.13 41.51
CA LYS A 201 50.83 8.98 40.37
C LYS A 201 49.82 8.30 39.44
N ARG A 202 49.99 7.00 39.16
CA ARG A 202 49.03 6.24 38.34
C ARG A 202 47.70 6.04 39.04
N VAL A 203 47.69 5.75 40.33
CA VAL A 203 46.45 5.60 41.12
C VAL A 203 45.70 6.93 41.21
N ASP A 204 46.41 8.03 41.41
CA ASP A 204 45.80 9.37 41.46
C ASP A 204 45.27 9.78 40.08
N ALA A 205 45.99 9.49 39.00
CA ALA A 205 45.49 9.68 37.64
C ALA A 205 44.25 8.83 37.33
N LEU A 206 44.24 7.56 37.75
CA LEU A 206 43.07 6.68 37.59
C LEU A 206 41.87 7.19 38.41
N ARG A 207 42.09 7.70 39.62
CA ARG A 207 41.04 8.30 40.43
C ARG A 207 40.47 9.57 39.78
N ASN A 208 41.31 10.43 39.23
CA ASN A 208 40.85 11.61 38.51
C ASN A 208 40.02 11.21 37.27
N LEU A 209 40.50 10.24 36.49
CA LEU A 209 39.75 9.71 35.35
C LEU A 209 38.38 9.16 35.76
N GLN A 210 38.32 8.39 36.85
CA GLN A 210 37.09 7.75 37.34
C GLN A 210 36.11 8.74 37.99
N LEU A 211 36.60 9.75 38.71
CA LEU A 211 35.77 10.64 39.51
C LEU A 211 35.35 11.91 38.77
N SER A 212 36.18 12.45 37.86
CA SER A 212 35.86 13.69 37.15
C SER A 212 35.59 13.49 35.67
N GLU A 213 36.50 12.83 34.94
CA GLU A 213 36.44 12.81 33.48
C GLU A 213 35.34 11.89 32.95
N LEU A 214 35.24 10.66 33.47
CA LEU A 214 34.24 9.68 33.02
C LEU A 214 32.79 10.13 33.36
N PRO A 215 32.50 10.64 34.57
CA PRO A 215 31.17 11.18 34.86
C PRO A 215 30.84 12.46 34.07
N ALA A 216 31.83 13.29 33.74
CA ALA A 216 31.63 14.46 32.89
C ALA A 216 31.27 14.06 31.46
N ALA A 217 32.05 13.17 30.85
CA ALA A 217 31.79 12.66 29.50
C ALA A 217 30.43 11.95 29.43
N ARG A 218 30.03 11.20 30.47
CA ARG A 218 28.72 10.55 30.52
C ARG A 218 27.57 11.55 30.62
N ARG A 219 27.75 12.66 31.35
CA ARG A 219 26.77 13.75 31.43
C ARG A 219 26.63 14.47 30.09
N GLU A 220 27.75 14.75 29.41
CA GLU A 220 27.75 15.35 28.07
C GLU A 220 27.08 14.45 27.04
N LEU A 221 27.36 13.13 27.08
CA LEU A 221 26.70 12.16 26.22
C LEU A 221 25.18 12.12 26.50
N ALA A 222 24.77 12.11 27.76
CA ALA A 222 23.35 12.13 28.10
C ALA A 222 22.65 13.43 27.63
N ALA A 223 23.32 14.58 27.74
CA ALA A 223 22.80 15.86 27.28
C ALA A 223 22.67 15.91 25.75
N THR A 224 23.69 15.46 25.02
CA THR A 224 23.64 15.39 23.55
C THR A 224 22.63 14.37 23.05
N ALA A 225 22.48 13.22 23.71
CA ALA A 225 21.44 12.25 23.40
C ALA A 225 20.03 12.82 23.62
N ALA A 226 19.81 13.59 24.70
CA ALA A 226 18.54 14.27 24.95
C ALA A 226 18.23 15.31 23.85
N GLN A 227 19.22 16.10 23.44
CA GLN A 227 19.09 17.05 22.32
C GLN A 227 18.79 16.33 20.99
N LEU A 228 19.44 15.20 20.73
CA LEU A 228 19.15 14.40 19.53
C LEU A 228 17.70 13.89 19.54
N MET A 229 17.21 13.42 20.69
CA MET A 229 15.82 12.98 20.82
C MET A 229 14.82 14.13 20.65
N SER A 230 15.12 15.33 21.15
CA SER A 230 14.24 16.50 20.95
C SER A 230 14.20 16.92 19.48
N VAL A 231 15.35 17.00 18.82
CA VAL A 231 15.41 17.31 17.38
C VAL A 231 14.70 16.23 16.57
N ARG A 232 14.85 14.95 16.92
CA ARG A 232 14.14 13.86 16.26
C ARG A 232 12.62 13.98 16.43
N ALA A 233 12.14 14.39 17.61
CA ALA A 233 10.72 14.64 17.85
C ALA A 233 10.20 15.77 16.95
N GLU A 234 10.90 16.90 16.88
CA GLU A 234 10.52 18.02 16.00
C GLU A 234 10.48 17.62 14.51
N VAL A 235 11.44 16.81 14.06
CA VAL A 235 11.47 16.32 12.67
C VAL A 235 10.29 15.39 12.39
N LEU A 236 9.96 14.50 13.32
CA LEU A 236 8.80 13.62 13.20
C LEU A 236 7.49 14.42 13.15
N GLU A 237 7.32 15.42 14.01
CA GLU A 237 6.15 16.31 13.99
C GLU A 237 6.00 17.02 12.63
N ARG A 238 7.10 17.61 12.11
CA ARG A 238 7.08 18.25 10.79
C ARG A 238 6.74 17.26 9.68
N MET A 239 7.28 16.04 9.75
CA MET A 239 6.98 15.00 8.76
C MET A 239 5.52 14.57 8.80
N VAL A 240 4.93 14.42 9.99
CA VAL A 240 3.50 14.11 10.15
C VAL A 240 2.64 15.22 9.53
N VAL A 241 2.92 16.49 9.84
CA VAL A 241 2.18 17.63 9.26
C VAL A 241 2.30 17.67 7.73
N VAL A 242 3.48 17.38 7.18
CA VAL A 242 3.68 17.31 5.72
C VAL A 242 2.93 16.14 5.12
N LEU A 243 2.93 14.97 5.75
CA LEU A 243 2.16 13.81 5.30
C LEU A 243 0.66 14.08 5.34
N GLU A 244 0.16 14.72 6.38
CA GLU A 244 -1.25 15.14 6.47
C GLU A 244 -1.62 16.10 5.36
N ARG A 245 -0.79 17.11 5.08
CA ARG A 245 -1.08 18.08 4.01
C ARG A 245 -0.90 17.51 2.61
N ALA A 246 0.11 16.67 2.39
CA ALA A 246 0.45 16.16 1.06
C ALA A 246 -0.33 14.90 0.71
N LYS A 247 -0.43 13.92 1.60
CA LYS A 247 -1.16 12.66 1.34
C LYS A 247 -2.65 12.86 1.58
N HIS A 248 -3.03 13.31 2.76
CA HIS A 248 -4.46 13.46 3.07
C HIS A 248 -5.04 14.73 2.41
N GLY A 249 -4.30 15.84 2.40
CA GLY A 249 -4.76 17.10 1.84
C GLY A 249 -4.79 17.17 0.31
N ALA A 250 -3.84 16.58 -0.41
CA ALA A 250 -3.88 16.61 -1.88
C ALA A 250 -4.94 15.64 -2.44
N LEU A 251 -5.05 14.42 -1.88
CA LEU A 251 -6.10 13.48 -2.28
C LEU A 251 -7.48 14.03 -1.93
N ALA A 252 -7.68 14.58 -0.73
CA ALA A 252 -8.95 15.22 -0.38
C ALA A 252 -9.30 16.39 -1.30
N ARG A 253 -8.32 17.23 -1.67
CA ARG A 253 -8.53 18.34 -2.63
C ARG A 253 -8.86 17.83 -4.03
N ALA A 254 -8.18 16.80 -4.51
CA ALA A 254 -8.44 16.20 -5.83
C ALA A 254 -9.83 15.54 -5.90
N VAL A 255 -10.21 14.78 -4.85
CA VAL A 255 -11.53 14.16 -4.75
C VAL A 255 -12.61 15.24 -4.66
N ARG A 256 -12.39 16.29 -3.87
CA ARG A 256 -13.31 17.43 -3.77
C ARG A 256 -13.47 18.13 -5.12
N ALA A 257 -12.39 18.46 -5.81
CA ALA A 257 -12.46 19.09 -7.12
C ALA A 257 -13.18 18.19 -8.16
N ARG A 258 -12.96 16.87 -8.10
CA ARG A 258 -13.67 15.91 -8.94
C ARG A 258 -15.17 15.86 -8.61
N ALA A 259 -15.54 15.87 -7.34
CA ALA A 259 -16.94 15.91 -6.90
C ALA A 259 -17.63 17.22 -7.34
N GLU A 260 -16.95 18.36 -7.17
CA GLU A 260 -17.44 19.67 -7.63
C GLU A 260 -17.61 19.68 -9.16
N HIS A 261 -16.64 19.15 -9.92
CA HIS A 261 -16.77 19.02 -11.37
C HIS A 261 -17.95 18.14 -11.78
N LEU A 262 -18.11 16.97 -11.15
CA LEU A 262 -19.24 16.07 -11.44
C LEU A 262 -20.58 16.70 -11.07
N ALA A 263 -20.65 17.50 -10.00
CA ALA A 263 -21.86 18.24 -9.64
C ALA A 263 -22.23 19.29 -10.69
N VAL A 264 -21.26 20.04 -11.22
CA VAL A 264 -21.49 20.99 -12.32
C VAL A 264 -21.93 20.27 -13.59
N VAL A 265 -21.32 19.12 -13.91
CA VAL A 265 -21.74 18.29 -15.05
C VAL A 265 -23.18 17.79 -14.84
N ALA A 266 -23.54 17.36 -13.64
CA ALA A 266 -24.89 16.92 -13.29
C ALA A 266 -25.93 18.03 -13.48
N GLN A 267 -25.63 19.25 -13.04
CA GLN A 267 -26.50 20.42 -13.29
C GLN A 267 -26.60 20.73 -14.79
N GLY A 268 -25.51 20.60 -15.54
CA GLY A 268 -25.50 20.79 -16.99
C GLY A 268 -26.35 19.78 -17.74
N ILE A 269 -26.34 18.50 -17.33
CA ILE A 269 -27.21 17.48 -17.93
C ILE A 269 -28.67 17.66 -17.54
N GLU A 270 -28.96 18.10 -16.31
CA GLU A 270 -30.32 18.40 -15.85
C GLU A 270 -30.93 19.51 -16.71
N GLY A 271 -30.20 20.62 -16.91
CA GLY A 271 -30.64 21.69 -17.81
C GLY A 271 -30.84 21.22 -19.25
N LYS A 272 -29.97 20.34 -19.78
CA LYS A 272 -30.17 19.76 -21.12
C LYS A 272 -31.43 18.91 -21.21
N VAL A 273 -31.72 18.11 -20.18
CA VAL A 273 -32.93 17.28 -20.13
C VAL A 273 -34.19 18.15 -20.07
N GLU A 274 -34.17 19.24 -19.32
CA GLU A 274 -35.29 20.18 -19.28
C GLU A 274 -35.54 20.84 -20.65
N VAL A 275 -34.47 21.27 -21.33
CA VAL A 275 -34.58 21.83 -22.70
C VAL A 275 -35.15 20.79 -23.66
N LEU A 276 -34.61 19.57 -23.67
CA LEU A 276 -35.12 18.49 -24.52
C LEU A 276 -36.59 18.16 -24.22
N LYS A 277 -37.01 18.22 -22.96
CA LYS A 277 -38.41 18.05 -22.56
C LYS A 277 -39.29 19.15 -23.16
N LEU A 278 -38.85 20.40 -23.14
CA LEU A 278 -39.59 21.51 -23.74
C LEU A 278 -39.62 21.42 -25.27
N GLU A 279 -38.51 21.04 -25.90
CA GLU A 279 -38.43 20.82 -27.36
C GLU A 279 -39.34 19.69 -27.83
N THR A 280 -39.32 18.55 -27.12
CA THR A 280 -40.20 17.42 -27.42
C THR A 280 -41.66 17.76 -27.17
N ALA A 281 -41.98 18.50 -26.10
CA ALA A 281 -43.33 19.00 -25.87
C ALA A 281 -43.78 19.95 -27.00
N ALA A 282 -42.92 20.86 -27.45
CA ALA A 282 -43.22 21.74 -28.58
C ALA A 282 -43.42 20.98 -29.89
N ALA A 283 -42.66 19.90 -30.12
CA ALA A 283 -42.79 19.05 -31.30
C ALA A 283 -44.06 18.18 -31.28
N LEU A 284 -44.47 17.69 -30.11
CA LEU A 284 -45.67 16.86 -29.96
C LEU A 284 -46.97 17.67 -29.89
N TYR A 285 -46.94 18.83 -29.22
CA TYR A 285 -48.09 19.71 -29.04
C TYR A 285 -48.05 20.86 -30.05
N THR A 286 -48.12 20.53 -31.33
CA THR A 286 -48.38 21.53 -32.36
C THR A 286 -49.83 22.03 -32.27
N PRO A 287 -50.14 23.27 -32.68
CA PRO A 287 -51.51 23.78 -32.64
C PRO A 287 -52.48 22.88 -33.43
N GLU A 288 -52.03 22.29 -34.53
CA GLU A 288 -52.81 21.34 -35.33
C GLU A 288 -53.16 20.06 -34.55
N THR A 289 -52.22 19.52 -33.79
CA THR A 289 -52.48 18.33 -32.94
C THR A 289 -53.41 18.66 -31.78
N LEU A 290 -53.29 19.85 -31.18
CA LEU A 290 -54.19 20.32 -30.13
C LEU A 290 -55.62 20.50 -30.66
N ASP A 291 -55.78 21.12 -31.83
CA ASP A 291 -57.07 21.26 -32.50
C ASP A 291 -57.67 19.89 -32.87
N ALA A 292 -56.84 18.95 -33.35
CA ALA A 292 -57.29 17.59 -33.65
C ALA A 292 -57.73 16.83 -32.39
N LEU A 293 -56.98 16.97 -31.29
CA LEU A 293 -57.33 16.42 -29.98
C LEU A 293 -58.63 17.02 -29.44
N GLU A 294 -58.84 18.32 -29.62
CA GLU A 294 -60.07 19.00 -29.21
C GLU A 294 -61.27 18.50 -30.04
N LYS A 295 -61.13 18.41 -31.36
CA LYS A 295 -62.15 17.83 -32.24
C LYS A 295 -62.46 16.38 -31.87
N TYR A 296 -61.44 15.58 -31.56
CA TYR A 296 -61.62 14.20 -31.12
C TYR A 296 -62.34 14.11 -29.77
N ARG A 297 -62.04 15.03 -28.83
CA ARG A 297 -62.78 15.12 -27.55
C ARG A 297 -64.25 15.46 -27.74
N VAL A 298 -64.56 16.41 -28.63
CA VAL A 298 -65.95 16.76 -28.97
C VAL A 298 -66.64 15.56 -29.61
N HIS A 299 -66.00 14.90 -30.59
CA HIS A 299 -66.53 13.69 -31.20
C HIS A 299 -66.79 12.57 -30.18
N LEU A 300 -65.89 12.33 -29.23
CA LEU A 300 -66.11 11.34 -28.17
C LEU A 300 -67.33 11.69 -27.30
N ARG A 301 -67.51 12.96 -26.95
CA ARG A 301 -68.71 13.43 -26.22
C ARG A 301 -69.98 13.21 -27.02
N ASP A 302 -69.96 13.50 -28.32
CA ASP A 302 -71.12 13.28 -29.18
C ASP A 302 -71.42 11.78 -29.34
N THR A 303 -70.39 10.94 -29.48
CA THR A 303 -70.60 9.49 -29.57
C THR A 303 -71.12 8.90 -28.28
N THR A 304 -70.65 9.37 -27.11
CA THR A 304 -71.15 8.93 -25.81
C THR A 304 -72.60 9.35 -25.61
N ALA A 305 -72.95 10.61 -25.89
CA ALA A 305 -74.33 11.07 -25.88
C ALA A 305 -75.25 10.23 -26.79
N ARG A 306 -74.82 9.93 -28.02
CA ARG A 306 -75.58 9.06 -28.94
C ARG A 306 -75.72 7.62 -28.45
N LEU A 307 -74.69 7.08 -27.80
CA LEU A 307 -74.76 5.74 -27.22
C LEU A 307 -75.69 5.72 -26.00
N ASP A 308 -75.66 6.77 -25.17
CA ASP A 308 -76.55 6.93 -24.04
C ASP A 308 -78.00 7.10 -24.50
N GLU A 309 -78.26 7.87 -25.57
CA GLU A 309 -79.57 7.98 -26.21
C GLU A 309 -80.05 6.63 -26.76
N ARG A 310 -79.20 5.90 -27.49
CA ARG A 310 -79.53 4.56 -27.99
C ARG A 310 -79.77 3.57 -26.86
N GLN A 311 -78.99 3.66 -25.78
CA GLN A 311 -79.19 2.86 -24.59
C GLN A 311 -80.53 3.18 -23.94
N ALA A 312 -80.88 4.46 -23.81
CA ALA A 312 -82.16 4.89 -23.26
C ALA A 312 -83.33 4.37 -24.11
N VAL A 313 -83.27 4.51 -25.43
CA VAL A 313 -84.30 3.98 -26.35
C VAL A 313 -84.40 2.46 -26.25
N ALA A 314 -83.28 1.72 -26.31
CA ALA A 314 -83.31 0.26 -26.18
C ALA A 314 -83.86 -0.19 -24.81
N VAL A 315 -83.56 0.53 -23.73
CA VAL A 315 -84.13 0.27 -22.41
C VAL A 315 -85.63 0.60 -22.36
N GLU A 316 -86.07 1.66 -23.04
CA GLU A 316 -87.49 1.98 -23.18
C GLU A 316 -88.23 0.94 -24.02
N GLU A 317 -87.66 0.47 -25.13
CA GLU A 317 -88.20 -0.64 -25.93
C GLU A 317 -88.31 -1.92 -25.09
N LEU A 318 -87.27 -2.28 -24.33
CA LEU A 318 -87.34 -3.43 -23.41
C LEU A 318 -88.43 -3.26 -22.34
N LYS A 319 -88.62 -2.04 -21.82
CA LYS A 319 -89.74 -1.73 -20.91
C LYS A 319 -91.08 -1.82 -21.63
N GLN A 320 -91.19 -1.38 -22.88
CA GLN A 320 -92.41 -1.49 -23.68
C GLN A 320 -92.74 -2.94 -23.98
N TYR A 321 -91.78 -3.79 -24.35
CA TYR A 321 -92.01 -5.24 -24.46
C TYR A 321 -92.52 -5.83 -23.14
N HIS A 322 -91.93 -5.42 -22.01
CA HIS A 322 -92.40 -5.84 -20.69
C HIS A 322 -93.82 -5.33 -20.35
N ILE A 323 -94.21 -4.15 -20.85
CA ILE A 323 -95.51 -3.52 -20.56
C ILE A 323 -96.60 -3.93 -21.57
N GLU A 324 -96.27 -4.14 -22.85
CA GLU A 324 -97.17 -4.68 -23.87
C GLU A 324 -97.48 -6.16 -23.61
N GLU A 325 -96.53 -6.93 -23.04
CA GLU A 325 -96.81 -8.24 -22.43
C GLU A 325 -97.66 -8.14 -21.14
N SER A 326 -97.80 -6.95 -20.57
CA SER A 326 -98.64 -6.69 -19.38
C SER A 326 -99.99 -6.04 -19.72
N GLY A 327 -100.23 -5.67 -20.98
CA GLY A 327 -101.46 -4.99 -21.46
C GLY A 327 -102.48 -5.92 -22.14
N VAL A 328 -102.12 -7.18 -22.36
CA VAL A 328 -103.03 -8.24 -22.78
C VAL A 328 -102.89 -9.35 -21.75
N ASP A 329 -103.99 -9.67 -21.05
CA ASP A 329 -104.08 -10.76 -20.08
C ASP A 329 -103.54 -12.07 -20.69
N GLY A 330 -102.31 -12.43 -20.33
CA GLY A 330 -101.71 -13.75 -20.45
C GLY A 330 -100.80 -14.01 -21.66
N ASP A 331 -99.49 -13.71 -21.54
CA ASP A 331 -98.41 -14.56 -22.14
C ASP A 331 -96.96 -14.24 -21.70
N GLY A 332 -96.65 -13.14 -21.00
CA GLY A 332 -95.29 -12.89 -20.48
C GLY A 332 -94.84 -13.91 -19.41
N GLY A 333 -95.82 -14.46 -18.69
CA GLY A 333 -95.62 -15.64 -17.83
C GLY A 333 -95.38 -16.92 -18.63
N ALA A 334 -95.82 -17.01 -19.89
CA ALA A 334 -95.69 -18.22 -20.69
C ALA A 334 -94.25 -18.47 -21.12
N LEU A 335 -93.43 -17.44 -21.43
CA LEU A 335 -92.01 -17.67 -21.71
C LEU A 335 -91.24 -18.15 -20.47
N VAL A 336 -91.55 -17.60 -19.29
CA VAL A 336 -90.98 -18.04 -18.01
C VAL A 336 -91.49 -19.45 -17.65
N GLU A 337 -92.76 -19.74 -17.88
CA GLU A 337 -93.33 -21.07 -17.70
C GLU A 337 -92.78 -22.07 -18.69
N ILE A 338 -92.61 -21.74 -19.97
CA ILE A 338 -91.99 -22.59 -21.00
C ILE A 338 -90.54 -22.88 -20.63
N ALA A 339 -89.79 -21.88 -20.16
CA ALA A 339 -88.42 -22.08 -19.66
C ALA A 339 -88.40 -23.01 -18.43
N SER A 340 -89.35 -22.85 -17.51
CA SER A 340 -89.48 -23.73 -16.34
C SER A 340 -89.87 -25.17 -16.72
N ARG A 341 -90.86 -25.34 -17.61
CA ARG A 341 -91.31 -26.64 -18.14
C ARG A 341 -90.21 -27.33 -18.94
N TYR A 342 -89.40 -26.58 -19.69
CA TYR A 342 -88.24 -27.13 -20.39
C TYR A 342 -87.14 -27.58 -19.41
N GLY A 343 -86.92 -26.84 -18.33
CA GLY A 343 -86.03 -27.23 -17.24
C GLY A 343 -86.53 -28.47 -16.47
N ASP A 344 -87.84 -28.60 -16.26
CA ASP A 344 -88.47 -29.79 -15.67
C ASP A 344 -88.32 -31.00 -16.60
N LEU A 345 -88.62 -30.85 -17.90
CA LEU A 345 -88.45 -31.90 -18.91
C LEU A 345 -87.01 -32.39 -19.01
N LEU A 346 -86.02 -31.50 -18.96
CA LEU A 346 -84.61 -31.88 -18.94
C LEU A 346 -84.27 -32.73 -17.70
N ARG A 347 -84.79 -32.37 -16.53
CA ARG A 347 -84.61 -33.17 -15.31
C ARG A 347 -85.30 -34.53 -15.41
N GLU A 348 -86.48 -34.61 -15.99
CA GLU A 348 -87.17 -35.87 -16.24
C GLU A 348 -86.41 -36.76 -17.22
N VAL A 349 -85.87 -36.20 -18.31
CA VAL A 349 -85.05 -36.94 -19.28
C VAL A 349 -83.77 -37.48 -18.63
N GLU A 350 -83.11 -36.68 -17.79
CA GLU A 350 -81.93 -37.13 -17.03
C GLU A 350 -82.30 -38.25 -16.06
N ASN A 351 -83.44 -38.15 -15.35
CA ASN A 351 -83.93 -39.19 -14.45
C ASN A 351 -84.26 -40.49 -15.19
N VAL A 352 -84.99 -40.43 -16.31
CA VAL A 352 -85.30 -41.60 -17.14
C VAL A 352 -84.01 -42.23 -17.67
N ARG A 353 -83.03 -41.41 -18.10
CA ARG A 353 -81.71 -41.90 -18.51
C ARG A 353 -80.99 -42.62 -17.36
N MET A 354 -81.06 -42.10 -16.14
CA MET A 354 -80.49 -42.74 -14.95
C MET A 354 -81.23 -44.03 -14.57
N GLU A 355 -82.56 -44.10 -14.74
CA GLU A 355 -83.35 -45.32 -14.51
C GLU A 355 -83.06 -46.41 -15.55
N ILE A 356 -82.93 -46.06 -16.83
CA ILE A 356 -82.52 -47.00 -17.90
C ILE A 356 -81.12 -47.56 -17.60
N ALA A 357 -80.19 -46.72 -17.13
CA ALA A 357 -78.86 -47.17 -16.71
C ALA A 357 -78.90 -48.12 -15.49
N ARG A 358 -79.96 -48.04 -14.66
CA ARG A 358 -80.14 -48.88 -13.47
C ARG A 358 -80.89 -50.19 -13.72
N LEU A 359 -81.69 -50.25 -14.79
CA LEU A 359 -82.43 -51.45 -15.24
C LEU A 359 -81.67 -52.27 -16.30
N GLY A 360 -80.45 -51.85 -16.66
CA GLY A 360 -79.60 -52.46 -17.68
C GLY A 360 -78.46 -53.36 -17.17
N GLU A 361 -78.50 -53.80 -15.91
CA GLU A 361 -77.63 -54.87 -15.37
C GLU A 361 -78.42 -56.14 -15.04
#